data_AF-A0A2N3ALL6-F1
#
_entry.id   AF-A0A2N3ALL6-F1
#
_cell.length_a   1.000
_cell.length_b   1.000
_cell.length_c   1.000
_cell.angle_alpha   90.00
_cell.angle_beta   90.00
_cell.angle_gamma   90.00
#
_symmetry.space_group_name_H-M   'P 1'
#
loop_
_entity.id
_entity.type
_entity.pdbx_description
1 polymer ?
#
loop_
_entity_poly.entity_id
_entity_poly.type
_entity_poly.pdbx_seq_one_letter_code
_entity_poly.pdbx_strand_id
1 'polypeptide(L)' 'MNIKQKIILAIFVPAIIFLAALTIAYYLNVEDGGYSITHNPFDWGKTWYVWSFSLIGVILFEYELFEDKKVISKKRIKK' A
#
# COMPACT_ATOMS: atom_id res chain seq x y z
N MET A 1 -15.55 -4.38 13.84
CA MET A 1 -14.63 -5.51 13.57
C MET A 1 -13.96 -5.93 14.88
N ASN A 2 -13.79 -7.22 15.12
CA ASN A 2 -13.03 -7.70 16.28
C ASN A 2 -11.54 -7.32 16.13
N ILE A 3 -10.84 -7.09 17.24
CA ILE A 3 -9.40 -6.76 17.27
C ILE A 3 -8.59 -7.79 16.48
N LYS A 4 -8.88 -9.09 16.62
CA LYS A 4 -8.18 -10.15 15.87
C LYS A 4 -8.31 -9.98 14.36
N GLN A 5 -9.53 -9.76 13.87
CA GLN A 5 -9.80 -9.54 12.44
C GLN A 5 -9.15 -8.24 11.95
N LYS A 6 -9.13 -7.20 12.80
CA LYS A 6 -8.48 -5.92 12.50
C LYS A 6 -6.98 -6.08 12.27
N ILE A 7 -6.30 -6.84 13.14
CA ILE A 7 -4.87 -7.14 12.99
C ILE A 7 -4.62 -7.96 11.73
N ILE A 8 -5.45 -8.97 11.45
CA ILE A 8 -5.33 -9.78 10.22
C ILE A 8 -5.43 -8.87 8.98
N LEU A 9 -6.42 -7.98 8.95
CA LEU A 9 -6.62 -7.08 7.81
C LEU A 9 -5.48 -6.06 7.66
N ALA A 10 -4.96 -5.54 8.78
CA ALA A 10 -3.81 -4.63 8.81
C ALA A 10 -2.53 -5.25 8.22
N ILE A 11 -2.42 -6.59 8.19
CA ILE A 11 -1.27 -7.28 7.60
C ILE A 11 -1.57 -7.70 6.16
N PHE A 12 -2.77 -8.24 5.91
CA PHE A 12 -3.14 -8.77 4.60
C PHE A 12 -3.25 -7.69 3.52
N VAL A 13 -3.86 -6.55 3.85
CA VAL A 13 -4.08 -5.49 2.86
C VAL A 13 -2.76 -4.87 2.39
N PRO A 14 -1.81 -4.50 3.27
CA PRO A 14 -0.49 -4.05 2.82
C PRO A 14 0.27 -5.10 2.00
N ALA A 15 0.16 -6.39 2.35
CA ALA A 15 0.77 -7.46 1.57
C ALA A 15 0.19 -7.55 0.14
N ILE A 16 -1.13 -7.42 -0.02
CA ILE A 16 -1.78 -7.40 -1.34
C ILE A 16 -1.37 -6.16 -2.14
N ILE A 17 -1.35 -4.98 -1.52
CA ILE A 17 -0.91 -3.74 -2.16
C ILE A 17 0.54 -3.87 -2.64
N PHE A 18 1.41 -4.46 -1.81
CA PHE A 18 2.80 -4.71 -2.16
C PHE A 18 2.96 -5.66 -3.36
N LEU A 19 2.19 -6.76 -3.41
CA LEU A 19 2.20 -7.67 -4.55
C LEU A 19 1.71 -6.98 -5.83
N ALA A 20 0.64 -6.17 -5.74
CA ALA A 20 0.15 -5.40 -6.88
C ALA A 20 1.20 -4.38 -7.36
N ALA A 21 1.87 -3.67 -6.44
CA ALA A 21 2.93 -2.73 -6.74
C ALA A 21 4.12 -3.42 -7.44
N LEU A 22 4.51 -4.62 -6.98
CA LEU A 22 5.54 -5.44 -7.63
C LEU A 22 5.17 -5.80 -9.07
N THR A 23 3.94 -6.23 -9.31
CA THR A 23 3.45 -6.56 -10.66
C THR A 23 3.49 -5.32 -11.56
N ILE A 24 3.01 -4.18 -11.06
CA ILE A 24 3.03 -2.92 -11.82
C ILE A 24 4.48 -2.50 -12.13
N ALA A 25 5.36 -2.52 -11.13
CA ALA A 25 6.77 -2.18 -11.29
C ALA A 25 7.48 -3.10 -12.29
N TYR A 26 7.15 -4.38 -12.30
CA TYR A 26 7.68 -5.37 -13.26
C TYR A 26 7.32 -5.01 -14.71
N TYR A 27 6.07 -4.63 -14.97
CA TYR A 27 5.61 -4.27 -16.31
C TYR A 27 6.02 -2.86 -16.75
N LEU A 28 6.30 -1.95 -15.82
CA LEU A 28 6.75 -0.58 -16.15
C LEU A 28 8.27 -0.50 -16.34
N ASN A 29 9.03 -1.35 -15.67
CA ASN A 29 10.48 -1.43 -15.84
C ASN A 29 10.83 -2.43 -16.95
N VAL A 30 10.49 -2.08 -18.19
CA VAL A 30 10.93 -2.82 -19.38
C VAL A 30 12.11 -2.07 -19.95
N GLU A 31 13.29 -2.68 -19.86
CA GLU A 31 14.45 -2.22 -20.62
C GLU A 31 14.61 -3.09 -21.86
N ASP A 32 14.45 -2.48 -23.04
CA ASP A 32 14.74 -3.12 -24.31
C ASP A 32 16.19 -2.84 -24.69
N GLY A 33 17.06 -3.80 -24.36
CA GLY A 33 18.49 -3.77 -24.68
C GLY A 33 18.83 -4.29 -26.07
N GLY A 34 17.87 -4.39 -27.00
CA GLY A 34 18.07 -4.83 -28.38
C GLY A 34 18.30 -6.34 -28.58
N TYR A 35 18.66 -7.09 -27.53
CA TYR A 35 18.82 -8.55 -27.56
C TYR A 35 18.22 -9.30 -26.36
N SER A 36 17.88 -8.61 -25.27
CA SER A 36 17.20 -9.21 -24.12
C SER A 36 16.31 -8.19 -23.41
N ILE A 37 15.11 -8.61 -23.04
CA ILE A 37 14.22 -7.84 -22.18
C ILE A 37 14.60 -8.14 -20.73
N THR A 38 15.04 -7.12 -20.00
CA THR A 38 15.30 -7.22 -18.56
C THR A 38 14.23 -6.47 -17.79
N HIS A 39 13.62 -7.16 -16.83
CA HIS A 39 12.65 -6.57 -15.91
C HIS A 39 13.29 -6.39 -14.55
N ASN A 40 13.49 -5.15 -14.12
CA ASN A 40 13.94 -4.85 -12.76
C ASN A 40 12.89 -4.01 -12.01
N PRO A 41 11.94 -4.64 -11.30
CA PRO A 41 10.93 -3.89 -10.55
C PRO A 41 11.52 -2.98 -9.46
N PHE A 42 12.74 -3.25 -8.99
CA PHE A 42 13.41 -2.50 -7.93
C PHE A 42 14.34 -1.40 -8.44
N ASP A 43 14.31 -1.06 -9.73
CA ASP A 43 14.96 0.14 -10.21
C ASP A 43 14.13 1.37 -9.81
N TRP A 44 14.52 1.91 -8.65
CA TRP A 44 13.94 3.10 -8.04
C TRP A 44 13.96 4.32 -8.96
N GLY A 45 14.90 4.43 -9.92
CA GLY A 45 14.91 5.53 -10.87
C GLY A 45 13.64 5.58 -11.73
N LYS A 46 13.13 4.41 -12.11
CA LYS A 46 11.95 4.27 -12.97
C LYS A 46 10.66 3.94 -12.23
N THR A 47 10.72 3.32 -11.05
CA THR A 47 9.54 2.83 -10.33
C THR A 47 9.25 3.55 -9.01
N TRP A 48 10.01 4.60 -8.64
CA TRP A 48 9.83 5.32 -7.36
C TRP A 48 8.39 5.77 -7.08
N TYR A 49 7.65 6.19 -8.11
CA TYR A 49 6.27 6.64 -7.96
C TYR A 49 5.35 5.48 -7.58
N VAL A 50 5.56 4.29 -8.13
CA VAL A 50 4.79 3.08 -7.77
C VAL A 50 4.95 2.79 -6.28
N TRP A 51 6.19 2.82 -5.79
CA TRP A 51 6.49 2.61 -4.37
C TRP A 51 5.88 3.71 -3.50
N SER A 52 6.01 4.97 -3.91
CA SER A 52 5.45 6.12 -3.18
C SER A 52 3.93 6.04 -3.08
N PHE A 53 3.23 5.75 -4.17
CA PHE A 53 1.79 5.57 -4.18
C PHE A 53 1.35 4.36 -3.35
N SER A 54 2.07 3.24 -3.44
CA SER A 54 1.77 2.06 -2.63
C SER A 54 1.91 2.35 -1.14
N LEU A 55 2.94 3.10 -0.74
CA LEU A 55 3.19 3.48 0.64
C LEU A 55 2.11 4.44 1.16
N ILE A 56 1.75 5.46 0.37
CA ILE A 56 0.66 6.38 0.70
C ILE A 56 -0.65 5.60 0.87
N GLY A 57 -0.95 4.66 -0.03
CA GLY A 57 -2.13 3.80 0.05
C GLY A 57 -2.17 2.96 1.33
N VAL A 58 -1.05 2.33 1.69
CA VAL A 58 -0.92 1.58 2.95
C VAL A 58 -1.13 2.48 4.16
N ILE A 59 -0.50 3.66 4.19
CA ILE A 59 -0.61 4.60 5.32
C ILE A 59 -2.06 5.07 5.48
N LEU A 60 -2.73 5.46 4.38
CA LEU A 60 -4.12 5.91 4.43
C LEU A 60 -5.06 4.78 4.88
N PHE A 61 -4.85 3.58 4.35
CA PHE A 61 -5.61 2.41 4.75
C PHE A 61 -5.42 2.09 6.23
N GLU A 62 -4.18 2.05 6.72
CA GLU A 62 -3.88 1.81 8.13
C GLU A 62 -4.47 2.92 9.01
N TYR A 63 -4.35 4.18 8.60
CA TYR A 63 -4.94 5.30 9.32
C TYR A 63 -6.45 5.12 9.48
N GLU A 64 -7.19 4.87 8.40
CA GLU A 64 -8.64 4.68 8.45
C GLU A 64 -9.03 3.41 9.23
N LEU A 65 -8.23 2.35 9.10
CA LEU A 65 -8.45 1.11 9.84
C LEU A 65 -8.30 1.35 11.34
N PHE A 66 -7.25 2.07 11.77
CA PHE A 66 -6.93 2.33 13.16
C PHE A 66 -7.58 3.58 13.74
N GLU A 67 -8.23 4.42 12.93
CA GLU A 67 -8.98 5.59 13.39
C GLU A 67 -10.06 5.14 14.38
N ASP A 68 -9.84 5.48 15.66
CA ASP A 68 -10.65 4.97 16.74
C ASP A 68 -11.97 5.76 16.79
N LYS A 69 -13.09 5.13 16.37
CA LYS A 69 -14.44 5.75 16.37
C LYS A 69 -14.87 6.30 17.74
N LYS A 70 -14.17 5.93 18.82
CA LYS A 70 -14.34 6.47 20.18
C LYS A 70 -14.06 7.98 20.30
N VAL A 71 -13.19 8.53 19.46
CA VAL A 71 -12.93 9.99 19.44
C VAL A 71 -14.16 10.76 18.96
N ILE A 72 -14.90 10.21 18.00
CA ILE A 72 -16.10 10.84 17.41
C ILE A 72 -17.31 10.79 18.38
N SER A 73 -17.48 9.71 19.15
CA SER A 73 -18.60 9.62 20.11
C SER A 73 -18.44 10.56 21.30
N LYS A 74 -17.25 10.69 21.87
CA LYS A 74 -16.97 11.66 22.96
C LYS A 74 -17.19 13.10 22.53
N LYS A 75 -16.91 13.42 21.26
CA LYS A 75 -17.11 14.77 20.69
C LYS A 75 -18.59 15.12 20.49
N ARG A 76 -19.47 14.13 20.26
CA ARG A 76 -20.93 14.33 20.16
C ARG A 76 -21.63 14.44 21.51
N ILE A 77 -21.10 13.82 22.57
CA ILE A 77 -21.71 13.83 23.92
C ILE A 77 -21.43 15.16 24.67
N LYS A 78 -20.39 15.90 24.27
CA LYS A 78 -20.00 17.19 24.86
C LYS A 78 -20.57 18.43 24.17
N LYS A 79 -21.45 18.27 23.18
CA LYS A 79 -22.06 19.37 22.42
C LYS A 79 -23.55 19.39 22.69
#